data_AF-A0A5T2CVW8-F1
#
_entry.id   AF-A0A5T2CVW8-F1
#
_cell.length_a   1.000
_cell.length_b   1.000
_cell.length_c   1.000
_cell.angle_alpha   90.00
_cell.angle_beta   90.00
_cell.angle_gamma   90.00
#
_symmetry.space_group_name_H-M   'P 1'
#
loop_
_entity.id
_entity.type
_entity.pdbx_description
1 polymer ?
#
loop_
_entity_poly.entity_id
_entity_poly.type
_entity_poly.pdbx_seq_one_letter_code
_entity_poly.pdbx_strand_id
1 'polypeptide(L)'
;KNIQALLSGVNEPLGNKLLNFIQNKTCSRFNIDENLNIYDKTHNVFMYENLEEELNFFYQSILEKTPRYPFVCIYGIGNALLIKNLAKHYKHLFVFESEIELFILALSTIDLSEELKVYKVVLFDCVAKDLEIQIAMIFDQQSILEYLSLYEMFISSHYYLKYYETSILSL
;
A
#
# COMPACT_ATOMS: atom_id res chain seq x y z
N LYS A 1 -5.11 14.30 7.70
CA LYS A 1 -3.81 13.98 8.34
C LYS A 1 -2.86 13.24 7.40
N ASN A 2 -3.25 12.09 6.85
CA ASN A 2 -2.41 11.33 5.91
C ASN A 2 -1.91 12.14 4.70
N ILE A 3 -2.81 12.83 3.99
CA ILE A 3 -2.42 13.66 2.83
C ILE A 3 -1.45 14.78 3.23
N GLN A 4 -1.69 15.41 4.39
CA GLN A 4 -0.77 16.44 4.91
C GLN A 4 0.61 15.85 5.25
N ALA A 5 0.67 14.63 5.76
CA ALA A 5 1.93 13.92 6.01
C ALA A 5 2.69 13.62 4.69
N LEU A 6 1.98 13.25 3.63
CA LEU A 6 2.60 13.07 2.31
C LEU A 6 3.16 14.39 1.77
N LEU A 7 2.39 15.48 1.92
CA LEU A 7 2.74 16.82 1.47
C LEU A 7 3.85 17.50 2.31
N SER A 8 4.24 16.94 3.47
CA SER A 8 5.30 17.52 4.31
C SER A 8 6.71 17.12 3.86
N GLY A 9 6.92 16.86 2.57
CA GLY A 9 8.20 16.44 1.99
C GLY A 9 8.46 14.92 2.01
N VAL A 10 7.49 14.10 2.42
CA VAL A 10 7.63 12.63 2.44
C VAL A 10 7.40 12.04 1.05
N ASN A 11 6.29 12.40 0.42
CA ASN A 11 5.94 12.01 -0.95
C ASN A 11 4.99 13.06 -1.53
N GLU A 12 5.54 14.24 -1.78
CA GLU A 12 4.80 15.39 -2.28
C GLU A 12 4.10 15.12 -3.64
N PRO A 13 4.72 14.42 -4.62
CA PRO A 13 4.05 14.07 -5.88
C PRO A 13 2.75 13.28 -5.67
N LEU A 14 2.79 12.22 -4.86
CA LEU A 14 1.59 11.44 -4.55
C LEU A 14 0.58 12.24 -3.73
N GLY A 15 1.04 13.01 -2.74
CA GLY A 15 0.20 13.88 -1.94
C GLY A 15 -0.61 14.87 -2.81
N ASN A 16 0.04 15.50 -3.77
CA ASN A 16 -0.60 16.40 -4.73
C ASN A 16 -1.57 15.68 -5.67
N LYS A 17 -1.22 14.47 -6.15
CA LYS A 17 -2.10 13.64 -6.98
C LYS A 17 -3.40 13.29 -6.24
N LEU A 18 -3.30 12.87 -4.97
CA LEU A 18 -4.44 12.55 -4.12
C LEU A 18 -5.31 13.77 -3.83
N LEU A 19 -4.70 14.90 -3.48
CA LEU A 19 -5.42 16.15 -3.21
C LEU A 19 -6.20 16.62 -4.44
N ASN A 20 -5.57 16.59 -5.61
CA ASN A 20 -6.20 16.94 -6.88
C ASN A 20 -7.39 16.02 -7.21
N PHE A 21 -7.23 14.70 -6.99
CA PHE A 21 -8.33 13.76 -7.19
C PHE A 21 -9.52 14.11 -6.30
N ILE A 22 -9.31 14.31 -5.00
CA ILE A 22 -10.40 14.59 -4.04
C ILE A 22 -11.14 15.89 -4.37
N GLN A 23 -10.44 16.89 -4.93
CA GLN A 23 -11.04 18.17 -5.31
C GLN A 23 -11.86 18.09 -6.61
N ASN A 24 -11.47 17.23 -7.54
CA ASN A 24 -12.00 17.24 -8.91
C ASN A 24 -12.78 15.99 -9.31
N LYS A 25 -12.71 14.92 -8.51
CA LYS A 25 -13.29 13.60 -8.80
C LYS A 25 -13.87 12.97 -7.54
N THR A 26 -14.71 11.98 -7.74
CA THR A 26 -15.26 11.14 -6.68
C THR A 26 -14.81 9.70 -6.88
N CYS A 27 -14.68 8.94 -5.79
CA CYS A 27 -14.44 7.50 -5.89
C CYS A 27 -15.68 6.86 -6.52
N SER A 28 -15.51 6.36 -7.74
CA SER A 28 -16.62 5.90 -8.57
C SER A 28 -16.65 4.38 -8.64
N ARG A 29 -15.47 3.74 -8.71
CA ARG A 29 -15.30 2.30 -8.86
C ARG A 29 -15.36 1.60 -7.52
N PHE A 30 -14.68 2.13 -6.52
CA PHE A 30 -14.60 1.49 -5.21
C PHE A 30 -15.43 2.23 -4.16
N ASN A 31 -15.97 1.46 -3.22
CA ASN A 31 -16.53 1.99 -1.98
C ASN A 31 -16.10 1.12 -0.81
N ILE A 32 -16.00 1.72 0.37
CA ILE A 32 -15.75 1.01 1.62
C ILE A 32 -17.04 0.96 2.44
N ASP A 33 -17.36 -0.19 3.01
CA ASP A 33 -18.52 -0.37 3.89
C ASP A 33 -18.19 -0.04 5.36
N GLU A 34 -19.19 -0.17 6.22
CA GLU A 34 -19.05 0.05 7.68
C GLU A 34 -18.10 -0.92 8.37
N ASN A 35 -17.89 -2.11 7.79
CA ASN A 35 -16.96 -3.11 8.28
C ASN A 35 -15.54 -2.92 7.72
N LEU A 36 -15.31 -1.85 6.96
CA LEU A 36 -14.06 -1.56 6.28
C LEU A 36 -13.72 -2.51 5.13
N ASN A 37 -14.69 -3.28 4.61
CA ASN A 37 -14.50 -4.08 3.42
C ASN A 37 -14.70 -3.21 2.17
N ILE A 38 -13.91 -3.48 1.13
CA ILE A 38 -13.93 -2.71 -0.12
C ILE A 38 -14.76 -3.47 -1.13
N TYR A 39 -15.72 -2.78 -1.73
CA TYR A 39 -16.50 -3.29 -2.85
C TYR A 39 -15.98 -2.72 -4.17
N ASP A 40 -15.63 -3.59 -5.13
CA ASP A 40 -15.35 -3.20 -6.50
C ASP A 40 -16.62 -3.27 -7.34
N LYS A 41 -17.14 -2.11 -7.75
CA LYS A 41 -18.35 -2.03 -8.58
C LYS A 41 -18.12 -2.49 -10.01
N THR A 42 -16.89 -2.44 -10.52
CA THR A 42 -16.56 -2.91 -11.87
C THR A 42 -16.69 -4.43 -11.98
N HIS A 43 -16.20 -5.15 -10.96
CA HIS A 43 -16.26 -6.61 -10.92
C HIS A 43 -17.45 -7.15 -10.11
N ASN A 44 -18.19 -6.27 -9.42
CA ASN A 44 -19.34 -6.59 -8.58
C ASN A 44 -18.98 -7.63 -7.50
N VAL A 45 -17.87 -7.40 -6.80
CA VAL A 45 -17.30 -8.31 -5.80
C VAL A 45 -16.70 -7.52 -4.64
N PHE A 46 -16.74 -8.09 -3.44
CA PHE A 46 -15.95 -7.59 -2.32
C PHE A 46 -14.49 -8.01 -2.45
N MET A 47 -13.58 -7.15 -1.99
CA MET A 47 -12.14 -7.40 -1.98
C MET A 47 -11.79 -8.56 -1.05
N TYR A 48 -12.54 -8.71 0.04
CA TYR A 48 -12.38 -9.79 1.01
C TYR A 48 -13.69 -10.55 1.14
N GLU A 49 -13.64 -11.88 1.06
CA GLU A 49 -14.77 -12.76 1.37
C GLU A 49 -15.04 -12.76 2.88
N ASN A 50 -13.96 -12.91 3.67
CA ASN A 50 -13.97 -12.71 5.11
C ASN A 50 -12.79 -11.81 5.49
N LEU A 51 -13.12 -10.55 5.79
CA LEU A 51 -12.13 -9.52 6.07
C LEU A 51 -11.14 -9.91 7.17
N GLU A 52 -11.64 -10.39 8.31
CA GLU A 52 -10.80 -10.67 9.47
C GLU A 52 -9.91 -11.90 9.24
N GLU A 53 -10.48 -12.97 8.70
CA GLU A 53 -9.74 -14.21 8.41
C GLU A 53 -8.65 -13.98 7.37
N GLU A 54 -8.97 -13.28 6.27
CA GLU A 54 -7.97 -13.00 5.22
C GLU A 54 -6.88 -12.05 5.72
N LEU A 55 -7.23 -10.97 6.40
CA LEU A 55 -6.23 -10.05 6.96
C LEU A 55 -5.29 -10.79 7.93
N ASN A 56 -5.83 -11.65 8.80
CA ASN A 56 -5.03 -12.45 9.72
C ASN A 56 -4.15 -13.46 8.97
N PHE A 57 -4.67 -14.12 7.94
CA PHE A 57 -3.92 -15.06 7.12
C PHE A 57 -2.71 -14.40 6.45
N PHE A 58 -2.90 -13.27 5.77
CA PHE A 58 -1.80 -12.56 5.11
C PHE A 58 -0.82 -11.98 6.13
N TYR A 59 -1.32 -11.45 7.25
CA TYR A 59 -0.48 -10.93 8.33
C TYR A 59 0.46 -12.00 8.90
N GLN A 60 -0.05 -13.18 9.25
CA GLN A 60 0.77 -14.27 9.78
C GLN A 60 1.73 -14.81 8.72
N SER A 61 1.25 -15.02 7.48
CA SER A 61 2.08 -15.52 6.38
C SER A 61 3.30 -14.63 6.11
N ILE A 62 3.13 -13.30 6.17
CA ILE A 62 4.23 -12.35 5.96
C ILE A 62 5.22 -12.42 7.13
N LEU A 63 4.74 -12.44 8.38
CA LEU A 63 5.60 -12.51 9.58
C LEU A 63 6.42 -13.81 9.63
N GLU A 64 5.80 -14.94 9.29
CA GLU A 64 6.47 -16.24 9.29
C GLU A 64 7.60 -16.33 8.25
N LYS A 65 7.40 -15.71 7.08
CA LYS A 65 8.41 -15.69 6.01
C LYS A 65 9.53 -14.68 6.24
N THR A 66 9.29 -13.62 7.01
CA THR A 66 10.21 -12.48 7.10
C THR A 66 10.69 -12.13 8.52
N PRO A 67 10.98 -13.11 9.41
CA PRO A 67 11.22 -12.86 10.84
C PRO A 67 12.44 -11.98 11.16
N ARG A 68 13.34 -11.75 10.19
CA ARG A 68 14.56 -10.94 10.34
C ARG A 68 14.66 -9.82 9.30
N TYR A 69 13.63 -9.63 8.49
CA TYR A 69 13.73 -8.67 7.39
C TYR A 69 13.56 -7.26 7.96
N PRO A 70 14.45 -6.30 7.61
CA PRO A 70 14.32 -4.93 8.09
C PRO A 70 13.14 -4.20 7.42
N PHE A 71 12.74 -4.66 6.24
CA PHE A 71 11.62 -4.14 5.47
C PHE A 71 10.83 -5.25 4.79
N VAL A 72 9.61 -4.93 4.36
CA VAL A 72 8.85 -5.77 3.42
C VAL A 72 8.22 -4.93 2.32
N CYS A 73 8.11 -5.52 1.13
CA CYS A 73 7.44 -4.94 -0.02
C CYS A 73 6.07 -5.59 -0.17
N ILE A 74 5.02 -4.78 -0.30
CA ILE A 74 3.64 -5.25 -0.37
C ILE A 74 2.97 -4.61 -1.58
N TYR A 75 2.39 -5.43 -2.46
CA TYR A 75 1.49 -4.96 -3.49
C TYR A 75 0.05 -4.96 -2.97
N GLY A 76 -0.60 -3.81 -3.14
CA GLY A 76 -1.99 -3.55 -2.78
C GLY A 76 -2.10 -2.94 -1.38
N ILE A 77 -2.66 -1.73 -1.30
CA ILE A 77 -2.90 -1.06 -0.01
C ILE A 77 -4.17 -1.58 0.69
N GLY A 78 -5.14 -2.09 -0.08
CA GLY A 78 -6.44 -2.52 0.40
C GLY A 78 -7.14 -1.43 1.21
N ASN A 79 -7.64 -1.77 2.40
CA ASN A 79 -8.20 -0.81 3.36
C ASN A 79 -7.16 -0.27 4.36
N ALA A 80 -5.86 -0.54 4.15
CA ALA A 80 -4.73 -0.21 5.03
C ALA A 80 -4.68 -0.89 6.41
N LEU A 81 -5.62 -1.76 6.80
CA LEU A 81 -5.55 -2.46 8.10
C LEU A 81 -4.31 -3.38 8.19
N LEU A 82 -4.04 -4.15 7.12
CA LEU A 82 -2.85 -5.01 7.05
C LEU A 82 -1.57 -4.18 7.21
N ILE A 83 -1.46 -3.07 6.47
CA ILE A 83 -0.31 -2.16 6.50
C ILE A 83 -0.12 -1.59 7.91
N LYS A 84 -1.19 -1.12 8.54
CA LYS A 84 -1.15 -0.57 9.91
C LYS A 84 -0.67 -1.60 10.93
N ASN A 85 -1.09 -2.85 10.79
CA ASN A 85 -0.67 -3.92 11.69
C ASN A 85 0.79 -4.33 11.46
N LEU A 86 1.22 -4.50 10.21
CA LEU A 86 2.61 -4.83 9.89
C LEU A 86 3.58 -3.71 10.29
N ALA A 87 3.16 -2.44 10.27
CA ALA A 87 4.02 -1.31 10.62
C ALA A 87 4.55 -1.38 12.07
N LYS A 88 3.91 -2.18 12.93
CA LYS A 88 4.37 -2.45 14.31
C LYS A 88 5.63 -3.33 14.35
N HIS A 89 5.90 -4.11 13.30
CA HIS A 89 6.93 -5.15 13.26
C HIS A 89 8.14 -4.80 12.39
N TYR A 90 7.96 -3.98 11.36
CA TYR A 90 9.03 -3.62 10.42
C TYR A 90 9.54 -2.19 10.61
N LYS A 91 10.78 -1.95 10.20
CA LYS A 91 11.33 -0.59 10.12
C LYS A 91 10.73 0.16 8.93
N HIS A 92 10.66 -0.51 7.78
CA HIS A 92 10.07 0.05 6.55
C HIS A 92 9.06 -0.91 5.93
N LEU A 93 7.97 -0.35 5.43
CA LEU A 93 6.97 -1.00 4.59
C LEU A 93 6.91 -0.24 3.27
N PHE A 94 7.27 -0.91 2.19
CA PHE A 94 7.13 -0.38 0.84
C PHE A 94 5.82 -0.90 0.24
N VAL A 95 4.84 -0.01 0.08
CA VAL A 95 3.49 -0.38 -0.36
C VAL A 95 3.27 0.15 -1.77
N PHE A 96 3.07 -0.77 -2.70
CA PHE A 96 2.84 -0.51 -4.11
C PHE A 96 1.34 -0.57 -4.39
N GLU A 97 0.78 0.47 -5.01
CA GLU A 97 -0.61 0.47 -5.43
C GLU A 97 -0.74 1.18 -6.78
N SER A 98 -1.43 0.50 -7.70
CA SER A 98 -1.70 1.00 -9.05
C SER A 98 -2.93 1.89 -9.12
N GLU A 99 -3.85 1.76 -8.16
CA GLU A 99 -5.17 2.37 -8.24
C GLU A 99 -5.38 3.49 -7.23
N ILE A 100 -5.54 4.71 -7.74
CA ILE A 100 -5.58 5.92 -6.93
C ILE A 100 -6.79 5.97 -5.99
N GLU A 101 -7.93 5.41 -6.42
CA GLU A 101 -9.12 5.31 -5.57
C GLU A 101 -8.86 4.46 -4.32
N LEU A 102 -8.05 3.40 -4.42
CA LEU A 102 -7.70 2.56 -3.27
C LEU A 102 -6.81 3.30 -2.26
N PHE A 103 -5.86 4.13 -2.72
CA PHE A 103 -5.14 5.04 -1.83
C PHE A 103 -6.08 5.98 -1.08
N ILE A 104 -7.05 6.57 -1.78
CA ILE A 104 -8.00 7.52 -1.17
C ILE A 104 -8.85 6.83 -0.12
N LEU A 105 -9.43 5.67 -0.44
CA LEU A 105 -10.25 4.91 0.50
C LEU A 105 -9.44 4.50 1.73
N ALA A 106 -8.27 3.91 1.55
CA ALA A 106 -7.38 3.50 2.63
C ALA A 106 -6.99 4.69 3.54
N LEU A 107 -6.52 5.78 2.95
CA LEU A 107 -6.03 6.94 3.71
C LEU A 107 -7.16 7.84 4.25
N SER A 108 -8.40 7.67 3.81
CA SER A 108 -9.58 8.29 4.43
C SER A 108 -10.06 7.51 5.66
N THR A 109 -9.77 6.20 5.70
CA THR A 109 -10.27 5.27 6.71
C THR A 109 -9.27 5.06 7.85
N ILE A 110 -8.00 4.81 7.51
CA ILE A 110 -6.96 4.44 8.48
C ILE A 110 -5.94 5.57 8.59
N ASP A 111 -5.69 6.03 9.82
CA ASP A 111 -4.65 7.02 10.10
C ASP A 111 -3.26 6.35 10.07
N LEU A 112 -2.48 6.65 9.03
CA LEU A 112 -1.07 6.25 8.85
C LEU A 112 -0.13 7.46 8.96
N SER A 113 -0.61 8.62 9.43
CA SER A 113 0.11 9.87 9.25
C SER A 113 1.45 9.90 9.97
N GLU A 114 1.57 9.23 11.13
CA GLU A 114 2.84 9.11 11.85
C GLU A 114 3.79 8.14 11.15
N GLU A 115 3.30 6.98 10.68
CA GLU A 115 4.10 6.03 9.92
C GLU A 115 4.64 6.62 8.61
N LEU A 116 3.84 7.46 7.94
CA LEU A 116 4.25 8.18 6.73
C LEU A 116 5.34 9.22 7.05
N LYS A 117 5.15 10.07 8.08
CA LYS A 117 6.10 11.14 8.44
C LYS A 117 7.50 10.62 8.74
N VAL A 118 7.62 9.44 9.32
CA VAL A 118 8.91 8.85 9.71
C VAL A 118 9.44 7.85 8.68
N TYR A 119 8.89 7.83 7.46
CA TYR A 119 9.25 6.92 6.37
C TYR A 119 9.19 5.42 6.76
N LYS A 120 8.36 5.09 7.76
CA LYS A 120 8.09 3.71 8.14
C LYS A 120 7.13 3.04 7.17
N VAL A 121 6.15 3.79 6.66
CA VAL A 121 5.35 3.37 5.51
C VAL A 121 5.69 4.30 4.36
N VAL A 122 6.08 3.73 3.23
CA VAL A 122 6.36 4.46 1.99
C VAL A 122 5.43 3.92 0.91
N LEU A 123 4.69 4.84 0.29
CA LEU A 123 3.69 4.51 -0.72
C LEU A 123 4.26 4.78 -2.11
N PHE A 124 4.16 3.79 -3.00
CA PHE A 124 4.54 3.88 -4.40
C PHE A 124 3.31 3.81 -5.29
N ASP A 125 3.13 4.83 -6.12
CA ASP A 125 2.11 4.87 -7.17
C ASP A 125 2.64 4.17 -8.41
N CYS A 126 2.15 2.97 -8.69
CA CYS A 126 2.69 2.12 -9.77
C CYS A 126 2.48 2.73 -11.16
N VAL A 127 1.63 3.75 -11.30
CA VAL A 127 1.34 4.44 -12.56
C VAL A 127 2.15 5.74 -12.69
N ALA A 128 2.96 6.10 -11.69
CA ALA A 128 3.83 7.26 -11.73
C ALA A 128 4.96 7.06 -12.75
N LYS A 129 5.24 8.10 -13.57
CA LYS A 129 6.27 8.04 -14.61
C LYS A 129 7.69 7.90 -14.04
N ASP A 130 7.88 8.38 -12.83
CA ASP A 130 9.15 8.42 -12.11
C ASP A 130 9.25 7.29 -11.05
N LEU A 131 8.37 6.30 -11.08
CA LEU A 131 8.35 5.17 -10.14
C LEU A 131 9.72 4.50 -10.02
N GLU A 132 10.33 4.13 -11.15
CA GLU A 132 11.65 3.47 -11.18
C GLU A 132 12.73 4.31 -10.49
N ILE A 133 12.69 5.65 -10.69
CA ILE A 133 13.62 6.58 -10.07
C ILE A 133 13.37 6.65 -8.56
N GLN A 134 12.10 6.72 -8.13
CA GLN A 134 11.74 6.72 -6.71
C GLN A 134 12.20 5.45 -5.99
N ILE A 135 11.98 4.28 -6.62
CA ILE A 135 12.46 3.00 -6.11
C ILE A 135 13.99 3.02 -6.01
N ALA A 136 14.69 3.38 -7.09
CA ALA A 136 16.15 3.42 -7.10
C ALA A 136 16.71 4.32 -5.98
N MET A 137 16.17 5.53 -5.81
CA MET A 137 16.61 6.47 -4.77
C MET A 137 16.43 5.92 -3.35
N ILE A 138 15.33 5.22 -3.08
CA ILE A 138 15.06 4.63 -1.76
C ILE A 138 15.96 3.42 -1.52
N PHE A 139 16.08 2.56 -2.53
CA PHE A 139 16.80 1.31 -2.38
C PHE A 139 18.33 1.48 -2.43
N ASP A 140 18.85 2.61 -2.93
CA ASP A 140 20.27 2.98 -2.88
C ASP A 140 20.75 3.36 -1.46
N GLN A 141 19.84 3.44 -0.49
CA GLN A 141 20.24 3.58 0.92
C GLN A 141 20.97 2.32 1.37
N GLN A 142 22.19 2.49 1.90
CA GLN A 142 23.07 1.38 2.29
C GLN A 142 22.37 0.32 3.18
N SER A 143 21.50 0.75 4.10
CA SER A 143 20.74 -0.14 4.98
C SER A 143 19.70 -1.01 4.28
N ILE A 144 19.27 -0.65 3.06
CA ILE A 144 18.34 -1.41 2.22
C ILE A 144 19.12 -2.27 1.22
N LEU A 145 20.16 -1.70 0.60
CA LEU A 145 21.05 -2.41 -0.35
C LEU A 145 21.56 -3.74 0.21
N GLU A 146 21.97 -3.78 1.48
CA GLU A 146 22.48 -4.98 2.14
C GLU A 146 21.46 -6.15 2.17
N TYR A 147 20.17 -5.85 2.04
CA TYR A 147 19.07 -6.81 2.12
C TYR A 147 18.32 -6.96 0.80
N LEU A 148 18.79 -6.36 -0.30
CA LEU A 148 18.15 -6.47 -1.62
C LEU A 148 17.98 -7.91 -2.10
N SER A 149 18.92 -8.79 -1.75
CA SER A 149 18.83 -10.22 -2.09
C SER A 149 17.68 -10.96 -1.40
N LEU A 150 17.08 -10.36 -0.36
CA LEU A 150 15.92 -10.85 0.36
C LEU A 150 14.60 -10.26 -0.14
N TYR A 151 14.65 -9.46 -1.21
CA TYR A 151 13.45 -8.87 -1.80
C TYR A 151 12.45 -9.95 -2.21
N GLU A 152 11.29 -9.93 -1.57
CA GLU A 152 10.08 -10.65 -1.97
C GLU A 152 8.94 -9.65 -1.94
N MET A 153 8.13 -9.63 -3.00
CA MET A 153 6.90 -8.86 -3.05
C MET A 153 5.75 -9.71 -2.51
N PHE A 154 5.15 -9.28 -1.40
CA PHE A 154 3.96 -9.91 -0.84
C PHE A 154 2.70 -9.29 -1.42
N ILE A 155 1.65 -10.07 -1.58
CA ILE A 155 0.34 -9.58 -2.03
C ILE A 155 -0.59 -9.47 -0.83
N SER A 156 -1.33 -8.37 -0.72
CA SER A 156 -2.14 -8.08 0.49
C SER A 156 -3.52 -8.74 0.52
N SER A 157 -4.00 -9.29 -0.60
CA SER A 157 -5.26 -10.05 -0.66
C SER A 157 -5.36 -10.93 -1.92
N HIS A 158 -6.25 -11.93 -1.89
CA HIS A 158 -6.56 -12.75 -3.06
C HIS A 158 -7.16 -11.93 -4.21
N TYR A 159 -7.85 -10.84 -3.90
CA TYR A 159 -8.40 -9.92 -4.90
C TYR A 159 -7.31 -9.31 -5.78
N TYR A 160 -6.17 -8.89 -5.22
CA TYR A 160 -5.07 -8.36 -6.04
C TYR A 160 -4.45 -9.45 -6.92
N LEU A 161 -4.26 -10.67 -6.41
CA LEU A 161 -3.81 -11.80 -7.23
C LEU A 161 -4.73 -12.05 -8.42
N LYS A 162 -6.04 -11.89 -8.25
CA LYS A 162 -7.01 -12.18 -9.30
C LYS A 162 -7.15 -11.07 -10.33
N TYR A 163 -7.13 -9.80 -9.91
CA TYR A 163 -7.49 -8.66 -10.77
C TYR A 163 -6.29 -7.77 -11.15
N TYR A 164 -5.14 -7.94 -10.53
CA TYR A 164 -3.93 -7.13 -10.73
C TYR A 164 -2.69 -7.96 -11.05
N GLU A 165 -2.84 -9.25 -11.39
CA GLU A 165 -1.73 -10.15 -11.73
C GLU A 165 -0.77 -9.55 -12.76
N THR A 166 -1.29 -9.03 -13.87
CA THR A 166 -0.48 -8.40 -14.93
C THR A 166 0.31 -7.20 -14.42
N SER A 167 -0.31 -6.37 -13.56
CA SER A 167 0.35 -5.19 -12.98
C SER A 167 1.45 -5.60 -11.99
N ILE A 168 1.22 -6.64 -11.20
CA ILE A 168 2.20 -7.22 -10.28
C ILE A 168 3.41 -7.77 -11.06
N LEU A 169 3.18 -8.50 -12.14
CA LEU A 169 4.25 -9.09 -12.96
C LEU A 169 5.05 -8.06 -13.77
N SER A 170 4.52 -6.86 -13.94
CA SER A 170 5.18 -5.77 -14.66
C SER A 170 6.08 -4.89 -13.79
N LEU A 171 6.13 -5.16 -12.48
CA LEU A 171 6.82 -4.34 -11.47
C LEU A 171 8.16 -4.97 -11.06
#